data_AF-A0A0V7ZR70-F1
#
_entry.id   AF-A0A0V7ZR70-F1
#
_cell.length_a   1.000
_cell.length_b   1.000
_cell.length_c   1.000
_cell.angle_alpha   90.00
_cell.angle_beta   90.00
_cell.angle_gamma   90.00
#
_symmetry.space_group_name_H-M   'P 1'
#
loop_
_entity.id
_entity.type
_entity.pdbx_description
1 polymer ?
#
loop_
_entity_poly.entity_id
_entity_poly.type
_entity_poly.pdbx_seq_one_letter_code
_entity_poly.pdbx_strand_id
1 'polypeptide(L)'
;MDAPTQAEGYSKPSRPSRPSRPTKREPRKPKFQPMKFVDCNTDKPRIFTQCYKCDVPLLIQTHHDGSEPIEHRVQCPSCNHTAFIAMTPKVDQVIVLQG
;
A
#
# COMPACT_ATOMS: atom_id res chain seq x y z
N MET A 1 -15.98 61.17 54.89
CA MET A 1 -15.47 61.59 53.57
C MET A 1 -15.13 60.29 52.88
N ASP A 2 -16.10 59.70 52.19
CA ASP A 2 -16.05 58.30 51.82
C ASP A 2 -16.28 58.20 50.31
N ALA A 3 -15.23 57.86 49.58
CA ALA A 3 -15.27 57.60 48.15
C ALA A 3 -15.28 56.08 47.92
N PRO A 4 -16.21 55.53 47.14
CA PRO A 4 -16.07 54.19 46.60
C PRO A 4 -15.41 54.25 45.22
N THR A 5 -14.22 53.66 45.12
CA THR A 5 -13.51 53.35 43.88
C THR A 5 -14.31 52.36 43.05
N GLN A 6 -14.72 52.75 41.84
CA GLN A 6 -15.29 51.82 40.86
C GLN A 6 -14.17 51.01 40.21
N ALA A 7 -14.27 49.68 40.29
CA ALA A 7 -13.39 48.75 39.59
C ALA A 7 -13.93 48.54 38.16
N GLU A 8 -13.26 49.11 37.17
CA GLU A 8 -13.58 48.87 35.76
C GLU A 8 -13.21 47.44 35.36
N GLY A 9 -14.19 46.71 34.82
CA GLY A 9 -14.02 45.37 34.29
C GLY A 9 -13.15 45.36 33.04
N TYR A 10 -11.97 44.74 33.13
CA TYR A 10 -11.09 44.55 32.00
C TYR A 10 -11.50 43.29 31.22
N SER A 11 -12.16 43.47 30.08
CA SER A 11 -12.47 42.39 29.13
C SER A 11 -11.19 41.92 28.43
N LYS A 12 -10.84 40.64 28.57
CA LYS A 12 -9.68 40.03 27.88
C LYS A 12 -9.96 39.88 26.38
N PRO A 13 -9.04 40.23 25.48
CA PRO A 13 -9.22 39.99 24.06
C PRO A 13 -9.09 38.51 23.72
N SER A 14 -10.01 38.00 22.91
CA SER A 14 -10.05 36.65 22.36
C SER A 14 -8.88 36.43 21.39
N ARG A 15 -8.11 35.36 21.63
CA ARG A 15 -6.93 35.00 20.84
C ARG A 15 -7.36 34.48 19.45
N PRO A 16 -6.75 34.94 18.35
CA PRO A 16 -7.11 34.44 17.02
C PRO A 16 -6.75 32.96 16.87
N SER A 17 -7.69 32.18 16.31
CA SER A 17 -7.54 30.76 16.01
C SER A 17 -6.46 30.56 14.94
N ARG A 18 -5.40 29.85 15.31
CA ARG A 18 -4.29 29.51 14.41
C ARG A 18 -4.79 28.58 13.29
N PRO A 19 -4.48 28.84 12.01
CA PRO A 19 -4.85 27.94 10.93
C PRO A 19 -4.21 26.57 11.14
N SER A 20 -5.00 25.51 10.95
CA SER A 20 -4.58 24.13 11.07
C SER A 20 -3.50 23.83 10.02
N ARG A 21 -2.29 23.52 10.49
CA ARG A 21 -1.19 23.10 9.62
C ARG A 21 -1.63 21.82 8.88
N PRO A 22 -1.48 21.74 7.55
CA PRO A 22 -1.81 20.51 6.83
C PRO A 22 -0.95 19.36 7.35
N THR A 23 -1.61 18.28 7.80
CA THR A 23 -0.95 17.06 8.22
C THR A 23 -0.19 16.51 7.02
N LYS A 24 1.13 16.63 7.02
CA LYS A 24 1.98 15.92 6.04
C LYS A 24 1.68 14.43 6.20
N ARG A 25 1.00 13.82 5.23
CA ARG A 25 0.94 12.36 5.15
C ARG A 25 2.36 11.88 4.96
N GLU A 26 2.90 11.14 5.92
CA GLU A 26 4.20 10.51 5.76
C GLU A 26 4.19 9.69 4.46
N PRO A 27 5.21 9.82 3.58
CA PRO A 27 5.37 8.92 2.47
C PRO A 27 5.50 7.51 3.05
N ARG A 28 4.52 6.64 2.82
CA ARG A 28 4.66 5.22 3.18
C ARG A 28 5.89 4.72 2.42
N LYS A 29 6.92 4.30 3.16
CA LYS A 29 8.10 3.65 2.55
C LYS A 29 7.59 2.56 1.61
N PRO A 30 8.08 2.48 0.36
CA PRO A 30 7.68 1.40 -0.52
C PRO A 30 8.03 0.08 0.16
N LYS A 31 7.01 -0.72 0.51
CA LYS A 31 7.25 -2.11 0.93
C LYS A 31 7.86 -2.78 -0.31
N PHE A 32 9.09 -3.26 -0.23
CA PHE A 32 9.61 -4.16 -1.26
C PHE A 32 8.96 -5.52 -1.05
N GLN A 33 8.29 -6.07 -2.06
CA GLN A 33 7.80 -7.43 -1.99
C GLN A 33 8.97 -8.41 -2.03
N PRO A 34 9.11 -9.32 -1.06
CA PRO A 34 10.04 -10.42 -1.19
C PRO A 34 9.55 -11.34 -2.31
N MET A 35 10.35 -11.47 -3.37
CA MET A 35 10.07 -12.36 -4.50
C MET A 35 11.15 -13.43 -4.58
N LYS A 36 10.72 -14.68 -4.79
CA LYS A 36 11.61 -15.80 -5.07
C LYS A 36 11.14 -16.50 -6.32
N PHE A 37 12.05 -16.69 -7.27
CA PHE A 37 11.82 -17.52 -8.44
C PHE A 37 12.18 -18.96 -8.07
N VAL A 38 11.25 -19.90 -8.29
CA VAL A 38 11.41 -21.29 -7.87
C VAL A 38 12.09 -22.11 -8.98
N ASP A 39 11.61 -22.00 -10.23
CA ASP A 39 12.07 -22.85 -11.34
C ASP A 39 12.22 -22.06 -12.64
N CYS A 40 13.32 -21.31 -12.81
CA CYS A 40 13.52 -20.43 -13.97
C CYS A 40 13.77 -21.17 -15.29
N ASN A 41 14.24 -22.41 -15.26
CA ASN A 41 14.66 -23.15 -16.46
C ASN A 41 13.54 -24.03 -17.06
N THR A 42 12.29 -23.70 -16.76
CA THR A 42 11.11 -24.43 -17.23
C THR A 42 10.26 -23.54 -18.12
N ASP A 43 9.41 -24.17 -18.92
CA ASP A 43 8.34 -23.51 -19.67
C ASP A 43 7.30 -22.84 -18.75
N LYS A 44 7.24 -23.27 -17.48
CA LYS A 44 6.27 -22.83 -16.48
C LYS A 44 6.93 -22.35 -15.17
N PRO A 45 7.70 -21.24 -15.21
CA PRO A 45 8.36 -20.75 -14.02
C PRO A 45 7.35 -20.29 -12.97
N ARG A 46 7.73 -20.51 -11.72
CA ARG A 46 6.91 -20.18 -10.55
C ARG A 46 7.57 -19.09 -9.74
N ILE A 47 6.78 -18.12 -9.31
CA ILE A 47 7.19 -16.96 -8.53
C ILE A 47 6.45 -17.02 -7.20
N PHE A 48 7.20 -17.17 -6.11
CA PHE A 48 6.67 -17.03 -4.76
C PHE A 48 6.78 -15.56 -4.33
N THR A 49 5.65 -14.97 -3.94
CA THR A 49 5.55 -13.58 -3.46
C THR A 49 4.43 -13.47 -2.41
N GLN A 50 4.17 -12.29 -1.89
CA GLN A 50 3.07 -12.01 -0.98
C GLN A 50 2.21 -10.88 -1.53
N CYS A 51 0.89 -10.88 -1.32
CA CYS A 51 0.05 -9.78 -1.76
C CYS A 51 0.41 -8.46 -1.05
N TYR A 52 0.62 -7.37 -1.79
CA TYR A 52 0.90 -6.04 -1.22
C TYR A 52 -0.16 -5.51 -0.23
N LYS A 53 -1.41 -6.00 -0.33
CA LYS A 53 -2.55 -5.51 0.44
C LYS A 53 -2.85 -6.32 1.68
N CYS A 54 -2.89 -7.64 1.55
CA CYS A 54 -3.27 -8.54 2.64
C CYS A 54 -2.11 -9.40 3.16
N ASP A 55 -0.90 -9.23 2.62
CA ASP A 55 0.33 -9.96 2.99
C ASP A 55 0.20 -11.51 2.87
N VAL A 56 -0.86 -12.01 2.23
CA VAL A 56 -1.08 -13.44 1.96
C VAL A 56 -0.03 -13.97 0.98
N PRO A 57 0.62 -15.11 1.27
CA PRO A 57 1.60 -15.71 0.36
C PRO A 57 0.91 -16.31 -0.88
N LEU A 58 1.52 -16.04 -2.03
CA LEU A 58 1.04 -16.42 -3.35
C LEU A 58 2.14 -17.16 -4.10
N LEU A 59 1.74 -18.21 -4.82
CA LEU A 59 2.54 -18.85 -5.85
C LEU A 59 1.93 -18.52 -7.21
N ILE A 60 2.67 -17.80 -8.05
CA ILE A 60 2.25 -17.37 -9.37
C ILE A 60 3.00 -18.23 -10.38
N GLN A 61 2.26 -18.99 -11.19
CA GLN A 61 2.82 -19.73 -12.31
C GLN A 61 2.62 -18.94 -13.59
N THR A 62 3.70 -18.68 -14.30
CA THR A 62 3.68 -18.05 -15.62
C THR A 62 3.99 -19.09 -16.70
N HIS A 63 3.79 -18.73 -17.97
CA HIS A 63 4.10 -19.60 -19.11
C HIS A 63 4.98 -18.84 -20.10
N HIS A 64 6.04 -19.50 -20.58
CA HIS A 64 6.85 -19.03 -21.69
C HIS A 64 6.56 -19.88 -22.93
N ASP A 65 5.82 -19.31 -23.87
CA ASP A 65 5.52 -19.91 -25.18
C ASP A 65 6.38 -19.33 -26.32
N GLY A 66 7.36 -18.49 -25.99
CA GLY A 66 8.21 -17.79 -26.96
C GLY A 66 7.59 -16.51 -27.54
N SER A 67 6.39 -16.12 -27.12
CA SER A 67 5.82 -14.82 -27.48
C SER A 67 6.40 -13.68 -26.63
N GLU A 68 6.17 -12.45 -27.07
CA GLU A 68 6.66 -11.25 -26.40
C GLU A 68 5.98 -11.05 -25.03
N PRO A 69 6.73 -10.73 -23.96
CA PRO A 69 6.14 -10.46 -22.64
C PRO A 69 5.24 -9.22 -22.65
N ILE A 70 4.07 -9.33 -22.03
CA ILE A 70 3.16 -8.21 -21.78
C ILE A 70 2.94 -7.99 -20.28
N GLU A 71 2.45 -6.80 -19.90
CA GLU A 71 2.11 -6.50 -18.52
C GLU A 71 0.83 -7.23 -18.10
N HIS A 72 0.92 -8.08 -17.07
CA HIS A 72 -0.21 -8.73 -16.43
C HIS A 72 -0.39 -8.23 -15.00
N ARG A 73 -1.59 -7.70 -14.70
CA ARG A 73 -1.97 -7.30 -13.33
C ARG A 73 -2.59 -8.48 -12.60
N VAL A 74 -1.77 -9.20 -11.86
CA VAL A 74 -2.18 -10.41 -11.12
C VAL A 74 -3.05 -10.02 -9.93
N GLN A 75 -4.30 -10.47 -9.94
CA GLN A 75 -5.24 -10.24 -8.84
C GLN A 75 -5.00 -11.24 -7.70
N CYS A 76 -5.10 -10.75 -6.46
CA CYS A 76 -5.06 -11.59 -5.28
C CYS A 76 -6.40 -12.36 -5.15
N PRO A 77 -6.40 -13.69 -5.08
CA PRO A 77 -7.64 -14.44 -4.88
C PRO A 77 -8.30 -14.16 -3.52
N SER A 78 -7.54 -13.72 -2.51
CA SER A 78 -8.05 -13.45 -1.16
C SER A 78 -8.69 -12.08 -0.99
N CYS A 79 -8.15 -11.02 -1.62
CA CYS A 79 -8.60 -9.64 -1.40
C CYS A 79 -8.98 -8.89 -2.68
N ASN A 80 -8.93 -9.55 -3.83
CA ASN A 80 -9.28 -9.04 -5.17
C ASN A 80 -8.54 -7.76 -5.63
N HIS A 81 -7.49 -7.35 -4.92
CA HIS A 81 -6.61 -6.26 -5.33
C HIS A 81 -5.45 -6.80 -6.15
N THR A 82 -4.84 -5.96 -6.98
CA THR A 82 -3.59 -6.29 -7.69
C THR A 82 -2.50 -6.62 -6.66
N ALA A 83 -2.10 -7.88 -6.64
CA ALA A 83 -1.05 -8.38 -5.77
C ALA A 83 0.33 -8.18 -6.39
N PHE A 84 0.44 -8.36 -7.71
CA PHE A 84 1.71 -8.42 -8.41
C PHE A 84 1.53 -7.94 -9.86
N ILE A 85 2.56 -7.34 -10.43
CA ILE A 85 2.60 -6.98 -11.85
C ILE A 85 3.67 -7.87 -12.49
N ALA A 86 3.26 -8.75 -13.39
CA ALA A 86 4.13 -9.70 -14.06
C ALA A 86 4.39 -9.24 -15.51
N MET A 87 5.66 -9.20 -15.92
CA MET A 87 6.04 -9.07 -17.33
C MET A 87 6.28 -10.48 -17.88
N THR A 88 5.28 -11.04 -18.53
CA THR A 88 5.31 -12.44 -19.00
C THR A 88 4.40 -12.58 -20.21
N PRO A 89 4.63 -13.54 -21.11
CA PRO A 89 3.67 -13.87 -22.15
C PRO A 89 2.28 -14.14 -21.57
N LYS A 90 2.23 -14.99 -20.53
CA LYS A 90 0.99 -15.41 -19.91
C LYS A 90 1.17 -15.73 -18.43
N VAL A 91 0.11 -15.48 -17.65
CA VAL A 91 -0.08 -15.99 -16.29
C VAL A 91 -1.01 -17.18 -16.37
N ASP A 92 -0.53 -18.36 -15.96
CA ASP A 92 -1.30 -19.59 -16.03
C ASP A 92 -2.15 -19.78 -14.78
N GLN A 93 -1.54 -19.62 -13.58
CA GLN A 93 -2.21 -19.89 -12.32
C GLN A 93 -1.74 -18.95 -11.21
N VAL A 94 -2.64 -18.68 -10.27
CA VAL A 94 -2.36 -17.93 -9.03
C VAL A 94 -2.91 -18.73 -7.87
N ILE A 95 -2.00 -19.23 -7.03
CA ILE A 95 -2.34 -20.12 -5.92
C ILE A 95 -2.11 -19.37 -4.62
N VAL A 96 -3.12 -19.36 -3.76
CA VAL A 96 -2.98 -18.91 -2.37
C VAL A 96 -2.35 -20.04 -1.58
N LEU A 97 -1.24 -19.77 -0.91
CA LEU A 97 -0.60 -20.74 -0.04
C LEU A 97 -1.18 -20.57 1.37
N GLN A 98 -1.87 -21.60 1.87
CA GLN A 98 -2.26 -21.65 3.27
C GLN A 98 -1.05 -22.13 4.07
N GLY A 99 -0.62 -21.30 5.02
CA GLY A 99 0.45 -21.64 5.98
C GLY A 99 -0.10 -22.42 7.16
#